data_AF-A0A7S2KJV6-F1
#
_entry.id   AF-A0A7S2KJV6-F1
#
_cell.length_a   1.000
_cell.length_b   1.000
_cell.length_c   1.000
_cell.angle_alpha   90.00
_cell.angle_beta   90.00
_cell.angle_gamma   90.00
#
_symmetry.space_group_name_H-M   'P 1'
#
loop_
_entity.id
_entity.type
_entity.pdbx_description
1 polymer ?
#
loop_
_entity_poly.entity_id
_entity_poly.type
_entity_poly.pdbx_seq_one_letter_code
_entity_poly.pdbx_strand_id
1 'polypeptide(L)'
;MICCHILKDKDEHQKPRLDVSFFRESYFTERDPVVECPSLEEIFTFLQNVFKVGQFNADNWIVTLVYTNRLLGLTGMSLNPDNWRPVVIGCLVVAQKVWDDTPLSNVDFTILYPEVKPKHINFLENKILIILQYKLNISAWLYAFYYFKLRGICENSSLFTKNPVGAQEMKTLLYNKPKSAPEKRSITLIDLPKQRSRGILS
;
A
#
# COMPACT_ATOMS: atom_id res chain seq x y z
N MET A 1 -3.29 1.21 -11.87
CA MET A 1 -1.92 1.77 -11.96
C MET A 1 -0.83 0.75 -11.64
N ILE A 2 -0.94 -0.08 -10.61
CA ILE A 2 0.03 -1.16 -10.33
C ILE A 2 0.05 -2.18 -11.48
N CYS A 3 -1.11 -2.71 -11.88
CA CYS A 3 -1.24 -3.59 -13.06
C CYS A 3 -0.68 -2.94 -14.34
N CYS A 4 -0.90 -1.63 -14.54
CA CYS A 4 -0.33 -0.91 -15.68
C CYS A 4 1.20 -0.80 -15.64
N HIS A 5 1.84 -0.77 -14.45
CA HIS A 5 3.31 -0.83 -14.35
C HIS A 5 3.81 -2.24 -14.67
N ILE A 6 3.12 -3.28 -14.16
CA ILE A 6 3.46 -4.68 -14.43
C ILE A 6 3.33 -5.00 -15.93
N LEU A 7 2.33 -4.42 -16.62
CA LEU A 7 2.07 -4.65 -18.03
C LEU A 7 2.91 -3.81 -19.00
N LYS A 8 3.38 -2.61 -18.58
CA LYS A 8 4.16 -1.72 -19.45
C LYS A 8 5.61 -2.17 -19.68
N ASP A 9 6.17 -2.96 -18.78
CA ASP A 9 7.62 -3.23 -18.75
C ASP A 9 8.01 -4.61 -19.32
N LYS A 10 7.13 -5.30 -20.07
CA LYS A 10 7.57 -6.47 -20.85
C LYS A 10 8.63 -6.10 -21.91
N ASP A 11 8.74 -4.83 -22.30
CA ASP A 11 9.58 -4.38 -23.41
C ASP A 11 10.81 -3.51 -23.03
N GLU A 12 10.97 -3.03 -21.79
CA GLU A 12 12.14 -2.20 -21.39
C GLU A 12 12.91 -2.80 -20.20
N HIS A 13 13.94 -3.59 -20.51
CA HIS A 13 14.89 -4.08 -19.50
C HIS A 13 15.95 -3.01 -19.18
N GLN A 14 15.63 -2.03 -18.34
CA GLN A 14 16.64 -1.15 -17.77
C GLN A 14 17.28 -1.84 -16.54
N LYS A 15 18.60 -2.00 -16.54
CA LYS A 15 19.35 -2.68 -15.47
C LYS A 15 19.23 -1.86 -14.15
N PRO A 16 18.85 -2.46 -13.01
CA PRO A 16 18.64 -1.73 -11.75
C PRO A 16 19.94 -1.12 -11.22
N ARG A 17 19.87 0.09 -10.66
CA ARG A 17 21.05 0.85 -10.13
C ARG A 17 21.48 0.40 -8.73
N LEU A 18 20.58 -0.27 -8.02
CA LEU A 18 20.76 -0.79 -6.66
C LEU A 18 20.40 -2.27 -6.67
N ASP A 19 21.08 -3.09 -5.86
CA ASP A 19 20.62 -4.46 -5.63
C ASP A 19 19.27 -4.42 -4.91
N VAL A 20 18.24 -4.86 -5.59
CA VAL A 20 16.84 -4.90 -5.14
C VAL A 20 16.27 -6.33 -5.12
N SER A 21 17.16 -7.32 -5.19
CA SER A 21 16.79 -8.74 -5.18
C SER A 21 16.01 -9.15 -3.92
N PHE A 22 16.19 -8.40 -2.83
CA PHE A 22 15.51 -8.63 -1.56
C PHE A 22 14.01 -8.29 -1.56
N PHE A 23 13.45 -7.71 -2.62
CA PHE A 23 12.00 -7.53 -2.74
C PHE A 23 11.27 -8.76 -3.26
N ARG A 24 11.98 -9.86 -3.52
CA ARG A 24 11.37 -11.12 -3.97
C ARG A 24 10.49 -11.74 -2.88
N GLU A 25 9.26 -12.06 -3.23
CA GLU A 25 8.24 -12.68 -2.39
C GLU A 25 8.66 -14.09 -1.99
N SER A 26 9.30 -14.82 -2.90
CA SER A 26 9.96 -16.10 -2.63
C SER A 26 10.95 -16.04 -1.44
N TYR A 27 11.65 -14.92 -1.24
CA TYR A 27 12.55 -14.74 -0.09
C TYR A 27 11.81 -14.70 1.26
N PHE A 28 10.57 -14.22 1.27
CA PHE A 28 9.80 -14.02 2.50
C PHE A 28 8.87 -15.16 2.84
N THR A 29 8.36 -15.85 1.81
CA THR A 29 7.31 -16.86 1.92
C THR A 29 7.84 -18.30 1.82
N GLU A 30 9.13 -18.50 1.54
CA GLU A 30 9.75 -19.82 1.34
C GLU A 30 9.06 -20.65 0.24
N ARG A 31 8.34 -19.97 -0.68
CA ARG A 31 7.66 -20.56 -1.83
C ARG A 31 8.46 -20.35 -3.11
N ASP A 32 8.16 -21.18 -4.10
CA ASP A 32 8.71 -20.99 -5.44
C ASP A 32 8.33 -19.61 -6.01
N PRO A 33 9.24 -18.94 -6.73
CA PRO A 33 8.97 -17.64 -7.34
C PRO A 33 7.74 -17.71 -8.23
N VAL A 34 6.81 -16.78 -8.04
CA VAL A 34 5.68 -16.64 -8.96
C VAL A 34 6.22 -16.11 -10.27
N VAL A 35 6.09 -16.90 -11.34
CA VAL A 35 6.57 -16.51 -12.68
C VAL A 35 5.45 -15.90 -13.53
N GLU A 36 4.20 -16.24 -13.23
CA GLU A 36 3.05 -15.82 -14.01
C GLU A 36 2.57 -14.42 -13.62
N CYS A 37 2.27 -13.60 -14.63
CA CYS A 37 1.77 -12.24 -14.40
C CYS A 37 0.45 -12.27 -13.62
N PRO A 38 0.36 -11.62 -12.45
CA PRO A 38 -0.87 -11.64 -11.67
C PRO A 38 -1.99 -10.96 -12.44
N SER A 39 -3.19 -11.53 -12.34
CA SER A 39 -4.37 -10.95 -12.98
C SER A 39 -4.78 -9.65 -12.27
N LEU A 40 -5.53 -8.79 -12.96
CA LEU A 40 -6.08 -7.59 -12.33
C LEU A 40 -6.96 -7.94 -11.12
N GLU A 41 -7.71 -9.04 -11.21
CA GLU A 41 -8.58 -9.55 -10.15
C GLU A 41 -7.77 -10.02 -8.94
N GLU A 42 -6.63 -10.68 -9.16
CA GLU A 42 -5.73 -11.12 -8.08
C GLU A 42 -5.14 -9.93 -7.33
N ILE A 43 -4.63 -8.93 -8.07
CA ILE A 43 -4.10 -7.70 -7.47
C ILE A 43 -5.21 -6.98 -6.69
N PHE A 44 -6.40 -6.85 -7.29
CA PHE A 44 -7.54 -6.19 -6.66
C PHE A 44 -7.98 -6.92 -5.39
N THR A 45 -8.11 -8.25 -5.44
CA THR A 45 -8.52 -9.08 -4.30
C THR A 45 -7.53 -8.95 -3.16
N PHE A 46 -6.22 -9.00 -3.45
CA PHE A 46 -5.18 -8.79 -2.45
C PHE A 46 -5.31 -7.41 -1.78
N LEU A 47 -5.35 -6.33 -2.58
CA LEU A 47 -5.45 -4.97 -2.07
C LEU A 47 -6.75 -4.75 -1.28
N GLN A 48 -7.87 -5.32 -1.75
CA GLN A 48 -9.16 -5.24 -1.08
C GLN A 48 -9.15 -5.98 0.26
N ASN A 49 -8.48 -7.14 0.34
CA ASN A 49 -8.31 -7.86 1.60
C ASN A 49 -7.49 -7.04 2.60
N VAL A 50 -6.36 -6.47 2.16
CA VAL A 50 -5.54 -5.58 3.01
C VAL A 50 -6.34 -4.37 3.46
N PHE A 51 -7.14 -3.76 2.57
CA PHE A 51 -8.02 -2.64 2.90
C PHE A 51 -9.06 -3.02 3.96
N LYS A 52 -9.75 -4.16 3.79
CA LYS A 52 -10.81 -4.62 4.71
C LYS A 52 -10.27 -4.97 6.09
N VAL A 53 -9.12 -5.62 6.15
CA VAL A 53 -8.51 -6.06 7.41
C VAL A 53 -7.84 -4.88 8.12
N GLY A 54 -7.09 -4.05 7.40
CA GLY A 54 -6.35 -2.93 7.98
C GLY A 54 -7.22 -1.71 8.30
N GLN A 55 -8.39 -1.58 7.66
CA GLN A 55 -9.30 -0.44 7.79
C GLN A 55 -8.62 0.91 7.59
N PHE A 56 -7.60 0.95 6.73
CA PHE A 56 -6.82 2.17 6.46
C PHE A 56 -7.62 3.18 5.66
N ASN A 57 -7.45 4.45 5.98
CA ASN A 57 -8.02 5.56 5.21
C ASN A 57 -7.51 5.56 3.76
N ALA A 58 -8.34 6.06 2.84
CA ALA A 58 -7.96 6.18 1.42
C ALA A 58 -6.68 7.02 1.22
N ASP A 59 -6.45 8.01 2.09
CA ASP A 59 -5.26 8.84 2.08
C ASP A 59 -3.97 8.01 2.23
N ASN A 60 -3.98 6.98 3.08
CA ASN A 60 -2.83 6.10 3.29
C ASN A 60 -2.47 5.30 2.01
N TRP A 61 -3.47 4.92 1.22
CA TRP A 61 -3.26 4.26 -0.08
C TRP A 61 -2.70 5.20 -1.15
N ILE A 62 -3.07 6.48 -1.12
CA ILE A 62 -2.51 7.50 -2.01
C ILE A 62 -1.03 7.71 -1.67
N VAL A 63 -0.70 7.83 -0.38
CA VAL A 63 0.68 7.96 0.11
C VAL A 63 1.50 6.72 -0.24
N THR A 64 0.94 5.52 -0.04
CA THR A 64 1.56 4.24 -0.44
C THR A 64 1.94 4.26 -1.91
N LEU A 65 1.03 4.69 -2.79
CA LEU A 65 1.29 4.76 -4.23
C LEU A 65 2.39 5.80 -4.57
N VAL A 66 2.42 6.94 -3.88
CA VAL A 66 3.50 7.93 -4.03
C VAL A 66 4.85 7.32 -3.66
N TYR A 67 4.92 6.58 -2.54
CA TYR A 67 6.15 5.92 -2.11
C TYR A 67 6.58 4.80 -3.05
N THR A 68 5.64 3.99 -3.55
CA THR A 68 5.94 2.98 -4.57
C THR A 68 6.56 3.62 -5.81
N ASN A 69 5.95 4.68 -6.35
CA ASN A 69 6.51 5.34 -7.55
C ASN A 69 7.88 5.99 -7.30
N ARG A 70 8.09 6.61 -6.12
CA ARG A 70 9.41 7.12 -5.73
C ARG A 70 10.45 6.01 -5.66
N LEU A 71 10.09 4.88 -5.07
CA LEU A 71 10.96 3.72 -4.95
C LEU A 71 11.37 3.18 -6.32
N LEU A 72 10.41 2.95 -7.22
CA LEU A 72 10.69 2.47 -8.58
C LEU A 72 11.59 3.46 -9.34
N GLY A 73 11.31 4.76 -9.24
CA GLY A 73 12.13 5.80 -9.87
C GLY A 73 13.56 5.91 -9.33
N LEU A 74 13.78 5.59 -8.06
CA LEU A 74 15.10 5.64 -7.43
C LEU A 74 15.94 4.37 -7.70
N THR A 75 15.31 3.20 -7.68
CA THR A 75 16.00 1.92 -7.87
C THR A 75 16.15 1.54 -9.34
N GLY A 76 15.27 2.05 -10.21
CA GLY A 76 15.14 1.60 -11.59
C GLY A 76 14.56 0.19 -11.69
N MET A 77 13.97 -0.34 -10.61
CA MET A 77 13.32 -1.65 -10.63
C MET A 77 11.91 -1.54 -11.22
N SER A 78 11.47 -2.59 -11.91
CA SER A 78 10.08 -2.75 -12.34
C SER A 78 9.32 -3.68 -11.40
N LEU A 79 8.00 -3.53 -11.38
CA LEU A 79 7.13 -4.46 -10.66
C LEU A 79 6.94 -5.73 -11.50
N ASN A 80 7.20 -6.88 -10.88
CA ASN A 80 7.06 -8.20 -11.48
C ASN A 80 6.24 -9.10 -10.53
N PRO A 81 5.84 -10.30 -10.98
CA PRO A 81 4.93 -11.15 -10.20
C PRO A 81 5.48 -11.59 -8.84
N ASP A 82 6.80 -11.70 -8.72
CA ASP A 82 7.48 -12.10 -7.50
C ASP A 82 7.90 -10.92 -6.63
N ASN A 83 7.66 -9.65 -6.99
CA ASN A 83 8.12 -8.52 -6.16
C ASN A 83 7.04 -7.51 -5.76
N TRP A 84 5.87 -7.56 -6.39
CA TRP A 84 4.88 -6.50 -6.24
C TRP A 84 4.23 -6.50 -4.85
N ARG A 85 3.95 -7.67 -4.24
CA ARG A 85 3.36 -7.73 -2.89
C ARG A 85 4.31 -7.17 -1.82
N PRO A 86 5.58 -7.61 -1.72
CA PRO A 86 6.50 -7.07 -0.72
C PRO A 86 6.77 -5.57 -0.91
N VAL A 87 6.85 -5.08 -2.17
CA VAL A 87 7.03 -3.65 -2.44
C VAL A 87 5.81 -2.84 -1.97
N VAL A 88 4.60 -3.27 -2.32
CA VAL A 88 3.37 -2.56 -1.93
C VAL A 88 3.18 -2.59 -0.42
N ILE A 89 3.34 -3.74 0.23
CA ILE A 89 3.21 -3.86 1.68
C ILE A 89 4.29 -3.05 2.40
N GLY A 90 5.54 -3.10 1.95
CA GLY A 90 6.63 -2.30 2.53
C GLY A 90 6.35 -0.79 2.43
N CYS A 91 5.85 -0.32 1.29
CA CYS A 91 5.44 1.09 1.13
C CYS A 91 4.24 1.44 2.03
N LEU A 92 3.28 0.53 2.17
CA LEU A 92 2.09 0.72 3.02
C LEU A 92 2.45 0.81 4.50
N VAL A 93 3.38 -0.01 4.98
CA VAL A 93 3.88 0.05 6.36
C VAL A 93 4.43 1.44 6.67
N VAL A 94 5.29 1.96 5.79
CA VAL A 94 5.88 3.29 5.96
C VAL A 94 4.82 4.38 5.84
N ALA A 95 3.88 4.27 4.89
CA ALA A 95 2.78 5.22 4.72
C ALA A 95 1.89 5.31 5.96
N GLN A 96 1.46 4.18 6.49
CA GLN A 96 0.62 4.09 7.68
C GLN A 96 1.28 4.78 8.87
N LYS A 97 2.56 4.48 9.13
CA LYS A 97 3.28 5.04 10.27
C LYS A 97 3.55 6.54 10.18
N VAL A 98 3.69 7.07 8.98
CA VAL A 98 4.00 8.49 8.75
C VAL A 98 2.73 9.34 8.68
N TRP A 99 1.65 8.77 8.17
CA TRP A 99 0.45 9.54 7.81
C TRP A 99 -0.67 9.44 8.83
N ASP A 100 -0.75 8.36 9.61
CA ASP A 100 -1.77 8.20 10.63
C ASP A 100 -1.28 8.69 12.00
N ASP A 101 -2.17 9.31 12.77
CA ASP A 101 -1.88 9.78 14.14
C ASP A 101 -1.59 8.63 15.12
N THR A 102 -2.08 7.43 14.81
CA THR A 102 -1.89 6.20 15.59
C THR A 102 -1.16 5.15 14.74
N PRO A 103 0.18 5.13 14.75
CA PRO A 103 0.95 4.15 13.99
C PRO A 103 0.77 2.75 14.57
N LEU A 104 0.61 1.76 13.69
CA LEU A 104 0.58 0.35 14.04
C LEU A 104 1.99 -0.18 14.30
N SER A 105 2.07 -1.27 15.06
CA SER A 105 3.31 -2.00 15.23
C SER A 105 3.57 -2.90 14.01
N ASN A 106 4.83 -3.27 13.77
CA ASN A 106 5.18 -4.15 12.64
C ASN A 106 4.57 -5.55 12.74
N VAL A 107 4.23 -6.00 13.95
CA VAL A 107 3.57 -7.30 14.18
C VAL A 107 2.15 -7.26 13.63
N ASP A 108 1.46 -6.12 13.72
CA ASP A 108 0.07 -5.99 13.26
C ASP A 108 -0.04 -6.19 11.73
N PHE A 109 1.00 -5.81 10.98
CA PHE A 109 1.05 -6.03 9.53
C PHE A 109 1.16 -7.51 9.14
N THR A 110 1.55 -8.40 10.05
CA THR A 110 1.51 -9.85 9.76
C THR A 110 0.08 -10.38 9.66
N ILE A 111 -0.92 -9.67 10.19
CA ILE A 111 -2.33 -10.02 10.00
C ILE A 111 -2.75 -9.72 8.55
N LEU A 112 -2.18 -8.66 7.95
CA LEU A 112 -2.46 -8.23 6.59
C LEU A 112 -1.74 -9.08 5.55
N TYR A 113 -0.58 -9.62 5.93
CA TYR A 113 0.19 -10.53 5.08
C TYR A 113 0.68 -11.74 5.91
N PRO A 114 -0.21 -12.73 6.17
CA PRO A 114 0.05 -13.85 7.09
C PRO A 114 1.25 -14.73 6.72
N GLU A 115 1.62 -14.72 5.45
CA GLU A 115 2.71 -15.52 4.91
C GLU A 115 4.09 -14.94 5.27
N VAL A 116 4.12 -13.74 5.86
CA VAL A 116 5.35 -13.01 6.18
C VAL A 116 5.56 -12.89 7.69
N LYS A 117 6.75 -13.30 8.15
CA LYS A 117 7.16 -13.24 9.57
C LYS A 117 7.39 -11.77 10.00
N PRO A 118 7.20 -11.39 11.28
CA PRO A 118 7.40 -10.01 11.75
C PRO A 118 8.80 -9.45 11.44
N LYS A 119 9.83 -10.29 11.50
CA LYS A 119 11.21 -9.92 11.14
C LYS A 119 11.35 -9.44 9.69
N HIS A 120 10.55 -9.99 8.78
CA HIS A 120 10.55 -9.62 7.37
C HIS A 120 9.86 -8.27 7.15
N ILE A 121 8.79 -7.97 7.91
CA ILE A 121 8.17 -6.63 7.91
C ILE A 121 9.16 -5.57 8.39
N ASN A 122 9.86 -5.83 9.50
CA ASN A 122 10.93 -4.95 10.00
C ASN A 122 12.01 -4.71 8.93
N PHE A 123 12.42 -5.79 8.24
CA PHE A 123 13.42 -5.71 7.19
C PHE A 123 12.93 -4.87 6.00
N LEU A 124 11.70 -5.12 5.52
CA LEU A 124 11.08 -4.36 4.43
C LEU A 124 10.99 -2.87 4.78
N GLU A 125 10.45 -2.54 5.94
CA GLU A 125 10.35 -1.14 6.39
C GLU A 125 11.72 -0.44 6.35
N ASN A 126 12.74 -1.07 6.95
CA ASN A 126 14.09 -0.51 6.96
C ASN A 126 14.64 -0.30 5.54
N LYS A 127 14.47 -1.28 4.64
CA LYS A 127 14.94 -1.15 3.26
C LYS A 127 14.23 -0.04 2.50
N ILE A 128 12.90 0.08 2.65
CA ILE A 128 12.12 1.17 2.04
C ILE A 128 12.61 2.53 2.54
N LEU A 129 12.79 2.70 3.85
CA LEU A 129 13.26 3.95 4.44
C LEU A 129 14.65 4.37 3.91
N ILE A 130 15.57 3.41 3.81
CA ILE A 130 16.91 3.64 3.26
C ILE A 130 16.84 4.03 1.79
N ILE A 131 16.08 3.31 0.96
CA ILE A 131 15.93 3.62 -0.48
C ILE A 131 15.32 5.01 -0.67
N LEU A 132 14.29 5.35 0.11
CA LEU A 132 13.66 6.66 0.07
C LEU A 132 14.55 7.76 0.67
N GLN A 133 15.72 7.41 1.22
CA GLN A 133 16.63 8.34 1.89
C GLN A 133 15.92 9.15 3.00
N TYR A 134 14.94 8.54 3.67
CA TYR A 134 14.07 9.19 4.65
C TYR A 134 13.33 10.44 4.13
N LYS A 135 13.23 10.64 2.80
CA LYS A 135 12.47 11.73 2.16
C LYS A 135 10.98 11.36 2.09
N LEU A 136 10.34 11.34 3.25
CA LEU A 136 8.94 10.92 3.42
C LEU A 136 7.94 12.08 3.25
N ASN A 137 8.40 13.32 3.23
CA ASN A 137 7.51 14.46 3.04
C ASN A 137 6.80 14.42 1.66
N ILE A 138 5.49 14.65 1.67
CA ILE A 138 4.64 14.75 0.49
C ILE A 138 4.04 16.15 0.51
N SER A 139 4.35 16.94 -0.52
CA SER A 139 3.74 18.26 -0.67
C SER A 139 2.25 18.13 -0.97
N ALA A 140 1.46 19.10 -0.52
CA ALA A 140 0.01 19.13 -0.78
C ALA A 140 -0.32 19.05 -2.28
N TRP A 141 0.49 19.69 -3.12
CA TRP A 141 0.37 19.61 -4.58
C TRP A 141 0.57 18.18 -5.10
N LEU A 142 1.60 17.47 -4.62
CA LEU A 142 1.86 16.10 -5.06
C LEU A 142 0.74 15.16 -4.64
N TYR A 143 0.25 15.31 -3.40
CA TYR A 143 -0.91 14.56 -2.93
C TYR A 143 -2.13 14.80 -3.82
N ALA A 144 -2.49 16.06 -4.07
CA ALA A 144 -3.63 16.43 -4.91
C ALA A 144 -3.48 15.88 -6.34
N PHE A 145 -2.27 15.95 -6.91
CA PHE A 145 -1.99 15.39 -8.23
C PHE A 145 -2.31 13.89 -8.30
N TYR A 146 -1.86 13.11 -7.32
CA TYR A 146 -2.15 11.67 -7.26
C TYR A 146 -3.63 11.38 -7.02
N TYR A 147 -4.28 12.12 -6.12
CA TYR A 147 -5.71 12.00 -5.85
C TYR A 147 -6.55 12.22 -7.11
N PHE A 148 -6.33 13.34 -7.82
CA PHE A 148 -7.08 13.65 -9.03
C PHE A 148 -6.77 12.68 -10.18
N LYS A 149 -5.53 12.22 -10.28
CA LYS A 149 -5.15 11.20 -11.27
C LYS A 149 -5.90 9.89 -11.03
N LEU A 150 -5.99 9.44 -9.77
CA LEU A 150 -6.77 8.26 -9.40
C LEU A 150 -8.27 8.48 -9.69
N ARG A 151 -8.81 9.61 -9.27
CA ARG A 151 -10.22 9.97 -9.50
C ARG A 151 -10.57 9.99 -10.98
N GLY A 152 -9.74 10.58 -11.83
CA GLY A 152 -9.96 10.60 -13.27
C GLY A 152 -9.91 9.20 -13.90
N ILE A 153 -9.07 8.30 -13.39
CA ILE A 153 -9.08 6.89 -13.84
C ILE A 153 -10.40 6.20 -13.41
N CYS A 154 -10.89 6.47 -12.20
CA CYS A 154 -12.16 5.94 -11.71
C CYS A 154 -13.38 6.49 -12.47
N GLU A 155 -13.37 7.76 -12.86
CA GLU A 155 -14.47 8.39 -13.62
C GLU A 155 -14.52 7.91 -15.07
N ASN A 156 -13.36 7.65 -15.69
CA ASN A 156 -13.27 7.12 -17.05
C ASN A 156 -13.49 5.60 -17.12
N SER A 157 -13.46 4.90 -15.99
CA SER A 157 -13.81 3.50 -15.90
C SER A 157 -15.26 3.38 -15.43
N SER A 158 -16.15 2.88 -16.28
CA SER A 158 -17.58 2.67 -16.00
C SER A 158 -17.89 1.69 -14.85
N LEU A 159 -16.90 1.31 -14.05
CA LEU A 159 -16.95 0.35 -12.96
C LEU A 159 -17.35 0.97 -11.61
N PHE A 160 -17.31 2.30 -11.46
CA PHE A 160 -17.53 2.97 -10.16
C PHE A 160 -18.49 4.16 -10.24
N THR A 161 -19.67 3.97 -10.82
CA THR A 161 -20.78 4.92 -10.67
C THR A 161 -21.43 4.74 -9.30
N LYS A 162 -20.99 5.54 -8.31
CA LYS A 162 -21.85 6.05 -7.22
C LYS A 162 -21.21 7.25 -6.53
N ASN A 163 -21.71 8.43 -6.91
CA ASN A 163 -21.62 9.76 -6.30
C ASN A 163 -20.25 10.24 -5.76
N PRO A 164 -19.43 10.90 -6.59
CA PRO A 164 -18.28 11.62 -6.08
C PRO A 164 -18.67 13.05 -5.67
N VAL A 165 -18.37 13.41 -4.42
CA VAL A 165 -18.37 14.78 -3.92
C VAL A 165 -17.59 15.68 -4.90
N GLY A 166 -18.24 16.75 -5.35
CA GLY A 166 -17.77 17.61 -6.43
C GLY A 166 -16.45 18.31 -6.11
N ALA A 167 -15.60 18.49 -7.12
CA ALA A 167 -14.31 19.18 -7.03
C ALA A 167 -14.40 20.64 -6.50
N GLN A 168 -15.60 21.22 -6.44
CA GLN A 168 -15.86 22.56 -5.92
C GLN A 168 -15.92 22.64 -4.39
N GLU A 169 -16.42 21.62 -3.69
CA GLU A 169 -16.41 21.59 -2.21
C GLU A 169 -14.99 21.48 -1.65
N MET A 170 -14.06 20.92 -2.42
CA MET A 170 -12.70 20.63 -2.01
C MET A 170 -11.77 21.85 -2.00
N LYS A 171 -12.02 22.85 -2.86
CA LYS A 171 -11.32 24.15 -2.74
C LYS A 171 -11.66 24.85 -1.43
N THR A 172 -12.91 24.71 -1.00
CA THR A 172 -13.39 25.27 0.27
C THR A 172 -12.85 24.48 1.47
N LEU A 173 -12.78 23.15 1.40
CA LEU A 173 -12.25 22.31 2.49
C LEU A 173 -10.72 22.37 2.66
N LEU A 174 -9.96 22.50 1.56
CA LEU A 174 -8.50 22.64 1.62
C LEU A 174 -8.07 24.02 2.11
N TYR A 175 -8.85 25.07 1.82
CA TYR A 175 -8.55 26.44 2.24
C TYR A 175 -9.13 26.78 3.62
N ASN A 176 -10.23 26.14 4.04
CA ASN A 176 -10.92 26.42 5.31
C ASN A 176 -10.85 25.28 6.33
N LYS A 177 -9.88 24.35 6.29
CA LYS A 177 -9.76 23.33 7.36
C LYS A 177 -9.60 24.06 8.71
N PRO A 178 -10.62 24.08 9.61
CA PRO A 178 -10.44 24.62 10.93
C PRO A 178 -9.48 23.68 11.67
N LYS A 179 -8.64 24.22 12.56
CA LYS A 179 -7.80 23.45 13.49
C LYS A 179 -8.65 22.74 14.56
N SER A 180 -9.66 21.95 14.18
CA SER A 180 -10.49 21.18 15.10
C SER A 180 -10.39 19.69 14.76
N ALA A 181 -9.92 18.92 15.73
CA ALA A 181 -9.78 17.47 15.71
C ALA A 181 -11.10 16.77 15.34
N PRO A 182 -11.08 15.76 14.46
CA PRO A 182 -12.21 14.85 14.33
C PRO A 182 -12.24 13.90 15.53
N GLU A 183 -13.45 13.71 16.04
CA GLU A 183 -13.83 13.04 17.27
C GLU A 183 -13.39 11.56 17.31
N LYS A 184 -12.85 11.16 18.46
CA LYS A 184 -12.24 9.86 18.74
C LYS A 184 -13.24 8.73 18.50
N ARG A 185 -12.93 7.83 17.56
CA ARG A 185 -13.33 6.42 17.67
C ARG A 185 -12.08 5.59 17.88
N SER A 186 -11.70 5.52 19.15
CA SER A 186 -10.69 4.57 19.64
C SER A 186 -11.25 3.16 19.48
N ILE A 187 -10.68 2.36 18.59
CA ILE A 187 -10.78 0.90 18.69
C ILE A 187 -9.36 0.38 18.61
N THR A 188 -8.89 -0.15 19.73
CA THR A 188 -7.62 -0.86 19.83
C THR A 188 -7.83 -2.27 19.28
N LEU A 189 -6.83 -2.87 18.62
CA LEU A 189 -6.86 -4.25 18.10
C LEU A 189 -7.12 -5.36 19.15
N ILE A 190 -7.39 -4.98 20.40
CA ILE A 190 -7.82 -5.84 21.51
C ILE A 190 -9.30 -6.29 21.34
N ASP A 191 -10.08 -5.63 20.47
CA ASP A 191 -11.51 -5.90 20.28
C ASP A 191 -11.84 -6.89 19.13
N LEU A 192 -10.86 -7.59 18.57
CA LEU A 192 -11.16 -8.70 17.66
C LEU A 192 -11.82 -9.85 18.44
N PRO A 193 -12.99 -10.37 18.03
CA PRO A 193 -13.60 -11.49 18.71
C PRO A 193 -12.68 -12.71 18.60
N LYS A 194 -12.19 -13.20 19.75
CA LYS A 194 -11.50 -14.49 19.87
C LYS A 194 -12.34 -15.56 19.17
N GLN A 195 -11.94 -16.01 17.98
CA GLN A 195 -12.52 -17.20 17.41
C GLN A 195 -12.18 -18.36 18.34
N ARG A 196 -13.23 -18.86 19.00
CA ARG A 196 -13.22 -20.01 19.90
C ARG A 196 -12.62 -21.21 19.17
N SER A 197 -11.56 -21.74 19.77
CA SER A 197 -11.19 -23.15 19.68
C SER A 197 -12.41 -24.02 20.00
N ARG A 198 -12.90 -24.76 19.01
CA ARG A 198 -13.57 -26.05 19.20
C ARG A 198 -12.68 -27.02 18.42
N GLY A 199 -11.85 -27.84 19.04
CA GLY A 199 -12.28 -28.89 19.97
C GLY A 199 -12.30 -30.19 19.17
N ILE A 200 -11.15 -30.86 19.12
CA ILE A 200 -11.01 -32.27 18.76
C ILE A 200 -11.63 -33.10 19.90
N LEU A 201 -12.07 -34.32 19.58
CA LEU A 201 -12.79 -35.35 20.36
C LEU A 201 -14.31 -35.28 20.07
N SER A 202 -14.93 -36.27 19.45
CA SER A 202 -14.71 -37.73 19.37
C SER A 202 -15.35 -38.31 18.12
#